data_AF-A0A1Q5UD23-F1
#
_entry.id   AF-A0A1Q5UD23-F1
#
_cell.length_a   1.000
_cell.length_b   1.000
_cell.length_c   1.000
_cell.angle_alpha   90.00
_cell.angle_beta   90.00
_cell.angle_gamma   90.00
#
_symmetry.space_group_name_H-M   'P 1'
#
loop_
_entity.id
_entity.type
_entity.pdbx_description
1 polymer ?
#
loop_
_entity_poly.entity_id
_entity_poly.type
_entity_poly.pdbx_seq_one_letter_code
_entity_poly.pdbx_strand_id
1 'polypeptide(L)'
;MGGDVLAGTNFVDALKIFEHDADTEGIILVGEIGGSAEMDAAEWIKDYRRRTADPKPIMALVGGLEAPPGRIMGHAGAWAAPGEPDAQTKYQALERAGAVMVNHPEKFGEGMKSLLGNRVTRPGTSPISGAGSQKRGFHTIRRVTPISRPAVQQKRSLHIKQFQALEILKQKSIAVNETASSSDGSVSISVDRTALSPCIVASPGTEFEPAQSRRFPFSYDLAHFGNDSVIPEVASHLGLPASAQDNLASLVQALWEIFKEKEAFVLETRLGLSTEGNLEVHGAHFGFDDAAYRSSERQEEIHSLRNKAEEVPEEVEAEKDGIVYITLQGEGSIGTLVNGAGLAMNTVDALTIHGGHCANFLDTGGKATSETVKSSFRIICSDPRVKAVFVNIFGGLTRCDMIAEGIIMAFRDLDMQVPVVVRLRGTNEELGQKMIAESGLPLHAFDGFEDAAKKVISLAESG
;
A
#
# COMPACT_ATOMS: atom_id res chain seq x y z
N MET A 1 3.15 -6.48 -7.17
CA MET A 1 1.71 -6.55 -7.50
C MET A 1 0.98 -6.57 -6.17
N GLY A 2 -0.16 -5.91 -6.06
CA GLY A 2 -0.82 -5.72 -4.78
C GLY A 2 -1.15 -4.25 -4.58
N GLY A 3 -2.03 -3.94 -3.63
CA GLY A 3 -2.39 -2.56 -3.28
C GLY A 3 -3.33 -1.82 -4.24
N ASP A 4 -3.32 -2.12 -5.54
CA ASP A 4 -4.25 -1.52 -6.52
C ASP A 4 -5.72 -1.88 -6.20
N VAL A 5 -6.64 -0.92 -6.32
CA VAL A 5 -8.08 -1.15 -6.07
C VAL A 5 -8.71 -2.04 -7.15
N LEU A 6 -8.24 -1.93 -8.39
CA LEU A 6 -8.68 -2.75 -9.52
C LEU A 6 -7.45 -3.32 -10.25
N ALA A 7 -7.13 -4.59 -9.99
CA ALA A 7 -6.01 -5.26 -10.64
C ALA A 7 -6.45 -5.94 -11.94
N GLY A 8 -5.78 -5.64 -13.05
CA GLY A 8 -6.02 -6.34 -14.33
C GLY A 8 -5.38 -7.74 -14.41
N THR A 9 -4.46 -8.07 -13.51
CA THR A 9 -3.80 -9.37 -13.39
C THR A 9 -3.45 -9.59 -11.93
N ASN A 10 -3.80 -10.74 -11.36
CA ASN A 10 -3.46 -11.08 -9.98
C ASN A 10 -2.25 -12.02 -9.90
N PHE A 11 -1.79 -12.33 -8.69
CA PHE A 11 -0.67 -13.26 -8.49
C PHE A 11 -0.95 -14.65 -9.05
N VAL A 12 -2.15 -15.18 -8.87
CA VAL A 12 -2.51 -16.53 -9.33
C VAL A 12 -2.44 -16.64 -10.86
N ASP A 13 -2.85 -15.61 -11.58
CA ASP A 13 -2.74 -15.55 -13.04
C ASP A 13 -1.27 -15.62 -13.49
N ALA A 14 -0.39 -14.82 -12.86
CA ALA A 14 1.03 -14.84 -13.15
C ALA A 14 1.69 -16.18 -12.76
N LEU A 15 1.32 -16.74 -11.60
CA LEU A 15 1.84 -18.00 -11.10
C LEU A 15 1.50 -19.18 -12.02
N LYS A 16 0.30 -19.22 -12.59
CA LYS A 16 -0.09 -20.21 -13.61
C LYS A 16 0.80 -20.13 -14.86
N ILE A 17 1.14 -18.92 -15.30
CA ILE A 17 2.06 -18.74 -16.45
C ILE A 17 3.45 -19.25 -16.08
N PHE A 18 3.99 -18.82 -14.94
CA PHE A 18 5.33 -19.20 -14.48
C PHE A 18 5.46 -20.68 -14.16
N GLU A 19 4.39 -21.34 -13.75
CA GLU A 19 4.36 -22.79 -13.58
C GLU A 19 4.67 -23.50 -14.89
N HIS A 20 3.93 -23.17 -15.95
CA HIS A 20 3.99 -23.89 -17.23
C HIS A 20 5.11 -23.44 -18.16
N ASP A 21 5.75 -22.30 -17.87
CA ASP A 21 6.90 -21.83 -18.63
C ASP A 21 8.17 -22.63 -18.32
N ALA A 22 8.69 -23.36 -19.31
CA ALA A 22 9.88 -24.20 -19.14
C ALA A 22 11.17 -23.40 -18.88
N ASP A 23 11.19 -22.11 -19.24
CA ASP A 23 12.35 -21.24 -19.06
C ASP A 23 12.38 -20.56 -17.67
N THR A 24 11.29 -20.64 -16.91
CA THR A 24 11.23 -20.14 -15.53
C THR A 24 11.85 -21.14 -14.56
N GLU A 25 13.00 -20.81 -13.98
CA GLU A 25 13.68 -21.68 -13.00
C GLU A 25 13.30 -21.39 -11.55
N GLY A 26 12.85 -20.18 -11.24
CA GLY A 26 12.45 -19.73 -9.90
C GLY A 26 11.54 -18.52 -9.97
N ILE A 27 10.74 -18.31 -8.92
CA ILE A 27 9.69 -17.28 -8.89
C ILE A 27 9.97 -16.32 -7.73
N ILE A 28 9.90 -15.02 -8.01
CA ILE A 28 9.97 -13.96 -6.99
C ILE A 28 8.60 -13.27 -6.94
N LEU A 29 8.01 -13.24 -5.74
CA LEU A 29 6.74 -12.60 -5.46
C LEU A 29 6.99 -11.35 -4.61
N VAL A 30 6.63 -10.17 -5.11
CA VAL A 30 6.69 -8.92 -4.34
C VAL A 30 5.28 -8.37 -4.19
N GLY A 31 4.76 -8.51 -2.97
CA GLY A 31 3.46 -8.05 -2.52
C GLY A 31 3.54 -6.83 -1.61
N GLU A 32 2.38 -6.29 -1.27
CA GLU A 32 2.24 -5.14 -0.37
C GLU A 32 0.91 -5.17 0.39
N ILE A 33 0.74 -4.23 1.32
CA ILE A 33 -0.53 -4.05 2.02
C ILE A 33 -1.70 -3.75 1.06
N GLY A 34 -2.88 -4.28 1.37
CA GLY A 34 -4.12 -4.06 0.61
C GLY A 34 -4.52 -5.20 -0.33
N GLY A 35 -5.81 -5.53 -0.35
CA GLY A 35 -6.36 -6.68 -1.09
C GLY A 35 -6.04 -8.03 -0.45
N SER A 36 -6.49 -9.11 -1.10
CA SER A 36 -6.27 -10.51 -0.68
C SER A 36 -5.31 -11.30 -1.57
N ALA A 37 -4.68 -10.65 -2.56
CA ALA A 37 -3.97 -11.35 -3.64
C ALA A 37 -2.86 -12.28 -3.13
N GLU A 38 -2.15 -11.90 -2.06
CA GLU A 38 -1.13 -12.74 -1.42
C GLU A 38 -1.73 -13.97 -0.72
N MET A 39 -2.97 -13.88 -0.21
CA MET A 39 -3.67 -15.01 0.38
C MET A 39 -4.05 -16.02 -0.69
N ASP A 40 -4.56 -15.55 -1.83
CA ASP A 40 -4.90 -16.38 -2.98
C ASP A 40 -3.64 -17.04 -3.56
N ALA A 41 -2.54 -16.29 -3.65
CA ALA A 41 -1.23 -16.82 -4.01
C ALA A 41 -0.76 -17.90 -3.03
N ALA A 42 -0.91 -17.69 -1.72
CA ALA A 42 -0.53 -18.67 -0.71
C ALA A 42 -1.30 -19.99 -0.88
N GLU A 43 -2.60 -19.94 -1.12
CA GLU A 43 -3.39 -21.16 -1.34
C GLU A 43 -2.99 -21.87 -2.64
N TRP A 44 -2.78 -21.11 -3.73
CA TRP A 44 -2.28 -21.67 -4.98
C TRP A 44 -0.90 -22.33 -4.80
N ILE A 45 0.01 -21.72 -4.03
CA ILE A 45 1.35 -22.28 -3.79
C ILE A 45 1.27 -23.61 -3.03
N LYS A 46 0.36 -23.74 -2.06
CA LYS A 46 0.13 -25.01 -1.35
C LYS A 46 -0.34 -26.11 -2.29
N ASP A 47 -1.31 -25.79 -3.15
CA ASP A 47 -1.80 -26.73 -4.16
C ASP A 47 -0.69 -27.12 -5.15
N TYR A 48 0.02 -26.14 -5.71
CA TYR A 48 1.14 -26.34 -6.63
C TYR A 48 2.19 -27.30 -6.06
N ARG A 49 2.59 -27.10 -4.80
CA ARG A 49 3.56 -27.97 -4.11
C ARG A 49 3.02 -29.38 -3.83
N ARG A 50 1.71 -29.53 -3.62
CA ARG A 50 1.08 -30.83 -3.40
C ARG A 50 1.02 -31.65 -4.69
N ARG A 51 0.71 -31.01 -5.82
CA ARG A 51 0.48 -31.69 -7.10
C ARG A 51 1.70 -31.79 -8.00
N THR A 52 2.80 -31.12 -7.67
CA THR A 52 4.03 -31.10 -8.48
C THR A 52 5.17 -31.78 -7.72
N ALA A 53 5.81 -32.77 -8.35
CA ALA A 53 6.89 -33.52 -7.71
C ALA A 53 8.15 -32.68 -7.43
N ASP A 54 8.47 -31.71 -8.30
CA ASP A 54 9.62 -30.80 -8.14
C ASP A 54 9.21 -29.32 -8.35
N PRO A 55 8.45 -28.72 -7.41
CA PRO A 55 7.86 -27.39 -7.58
C PRO A 55 8.93 -26.30 -7.52
N LYS A 56 8.98 -25.43 -8.55
CA LYS A 56 9.93 -24.31 -8.71
C LYS A 56 10.06 -23.53 -7.38
N PRO A 57 11.29 -23.12 -6.99
CA PRO A 57 11.49 -22.37 -5.76
C PRO A 57 10.78 -21.01 -5.86
N ILE A 58 10.13 -20.62 -4.78
CA ILE A 58 9.40 -19.36 -4.68
C ILE A 58 9.97 -18.57 -3.52
N MET A 59 10.38 -17.33 -3.78
CA MET A 59 10.74 -16.36 -2.76
C MET A 59 9.69 -15.25 -2.72
N ALA A 60 9.45 -14.67 -1.55
CA ALA A 60 8.47 -13.61 -1.42
C ALA A 60 8.88 -12.49 -0.44
N LEU A 61 8.28 -11.31 -0.64
CA LEU A 61 8.36 -10.13 0.22
C LEU A 61 6.98 -9.49 0.27
N VAL A 62 6.57 -9.01 1.44
CA VAL A 62 5.35 -8.22 1.63
C VAL A 62 5.75 -6.91 2.29
N GLY A 63 5.54 -5.80 1.60
CA GLY A 63 5.78 -4.45 2.15
C GLY A 63 4.57 -3.88 2.89
N GLY A 64 4.82 -2.97 3.82
CA GLY A 64 3.80 -2.26 4.60
C GLY A 64 3.50 -2.93 5.94
N LEU A 65 4.47 -3.61 6.54
CA LEU A 65 4.35 -4.17 7.90
C LEU A 65 4.17 -3.06 8.94
N GLU A 66 4.83 -1.92 8.73
CA GLU A 66 4.77 -0.73 9.59
C GLU A 66 3.76 0.32 9.07
N ALA A 67 2.92 -0.03 8.10
CA ALA A 67 1.91 0.88 7.57
C ALA A 67 0.84 1.19 8.64
N PRO A 68 0.58 2.46 8.97
CA PRO A 68 -0.41 2.76 9.99
C PRO A 68 -1.84 2.36 9.54
N PRO A 69 -2.67 1.82 10.45
CA PRO A 69 -4.04 1.42 10.11
C PRO A 69 -4.87 2.56 9.50
N GLY A 70 -5.66 2.25 8.47
CA GLY A 70 -6.55 3.23 7.81
C GLY A 70 -5.83 4.29 6.99
N ARG A 71 -4.49 4.24 6.87
CA ARG A 71 -3.72 5.17 6.05
C ARG A 71 -3.48 4.61 4.65
N ILE A 72 -3.58 5.49 3.67
CA ILE A 72 -3.24 5.19 2.28
C ILE A 72 -1.76 5.49 2.06
N MET A 73 -1.04 4.47 1.59
CA MET A 73 0.41 4.48 1.43
C MET A 73 0.81 4.79 -0.01
N GLY A 74 1.63 5.82 -0.15
CA GLY A 74 2.22 6.26 -1.41
C GLY A 74 1.22 6.62 -2.51
N HIS A 75 1.74 6.85 -3.72
CA HIS A 75 0.91 7.30 -4.84
C HIS A 75 -0.04 6.20 -5.32
N ALA A 76 0.39 4.94 -5.39
CA ALA A 76 -0.43 3.85 -5.91
C ALA A 76 -1.74 3.60 -5.12
N GLY A 77 -1.86 4.15 -3.91
CA GLY A 77 -3.06 4.03 -3.11
C GLY A 77 -3.13 2.72 -2.36
N ALA A 78 -1.99 2.19 -1.89
CA ALA A 78 -1.95 0.93 -1.15
C ALA A 78 -2.51 1.12 0.26
N TRP A 79 -3.59 0.42 0.59
CA TRP A 79 -4.18 0.41 1.93
C TRP A 79 -5.00 -0.86 2.13
N ALA A 80 -5.14 -1.29 3.39
CA ALA A 80 -6.02 -2.39 3.76
C ALA A 80 -7.45 -1.85 3.97
N ALA A 81 -8.36 -2.27 3.09
CA ALA A 81 -9.78 -1.98 3.25
C ALA A 81 -10.37 -2.79 4.42
N PRO A 82 -11.52 -2.36 4.98
CA PRO A 82 -12.22 -3.16 5.96
C PRO A 82 -12.42 -4.60 5.46
N GLY A 83 -11.87 -5.55 6.21
CA GLY A 83 -12.03 -6.99 6.02
C GLY A 83 -10.90 -7.61 5.21
N GLU A 84 -9.97 -6.80 4.73
CA GLU A 84 -8.75 -7.28 4.10
C GLU A 84 -7.69 -7.66 5.16
N PRO A 85 -6.86 -8.68 4.88
CA PRO A 85 -5.76 -9.04 5.76
C PRO A 85 -4.69 -7.94 5.79
N ASP A 86 -4.12 -7.71 6.96
CA ASP A 86 -2.95 -6.85 7.11
C ASP A 86 -1.69 -7.47 6.47
N ALA A 87 -0.62 -6.66 6.33
CA ALA A 87 0.62 -7.09 5.71
C ALA A 87 1.27 -8.27 6.46
N GLN A 88 1.17 -8.31 7.78
CA GLN A 88 1.73 -9.39 8.61
C GLN A 88 1.00 -10.72 8.38
N THR A 89 -0.33 -10.70 8.28
CA THR A 89 -1.14 -11.89 7.99
C THR A 89 -0.80 -12.45 6.62
N LYS A 90 -0.65 -11.58 5.61
CA LYS A 90 -0.21 -11.96 4.26
C LYS A 90 1.18 -12.57 4.24
N TYR A 91 2.14 -11.95 4.94
CA TYR A 91 3.50 -12.48 5.10
C TYR A 91 3.46 -13.92 5.63
N GLN A 92 2.74 -14.14 6.73
CA GLN A 92 2.64 -15.45 7.37
C GLN A 92 1.93 -16.48 6.47
N ALA A 93 0.94 -16.06 5.69
CA ALA A 93 0.24 -16.95 4.77
C ALA A 93 1.18 -17.49 3.68
N LEU A 94 1.98 -16.62 3.06
CA LEU A 94 2.98 -16.99 2.06
C LEU A 94 4.09 -17.87 2.65
N GLU A 95 4.57 -17.52 3.85
CA GLU A 95 5.57 -18.32 4.57
C GLU A 95 5.07 -19.74 4.84
N ARG A 96 3.85 -19.88 5.40
CA ARG A 96 3.22 -21.19 5.67
C ARG A 96 2.92 -21.98 4.40
N ALA A 97 2.70 -21.31 3.28
CA ALA A 97 2.56 -21.96 1.97
C ALA A 97 3.90 -22.50 1.43
N GLY A 98 5.03 -22.11 2.03
CA GLY A 98 6.37 -22.55 1.66
C GLY A 98 7.08 -21.59 0.72
N ALA A 99 6.66 -20.33 0.61
CA ALA A 99 7.51 -19.30 0.01
C ALA A 99 8.67 -18.96 0.97
N VAL A 100 9.87 -18.77 0.44
CA VAL A 100 11.01 -18.31 1.23
C VAL A 100 10.92 -16.79 1.35
N MET A 101 10.58 -16.33 2.55
CA MET A 101 10.41 -14.91 2.81
C MET A 101 11.74 -14.17 2.91
N VAL A 102 11.79 -12.95 2.40
CA VAL A 102 12.89 -12.00 2.62
C VAL A 102 12.35 -10.72 3.23
N ASN A 103 13.22 -9.96 3.89
CA ASN A 103 12.88 -8.68 4.53
C ASN A 103 13.36 -7.45 3.74
N HIS A 104 14.02 -7.64 2.60
CA HIS A 104 14.43 -6.57 1.71
C HIS A 104 14.69 -7.10 0.29
N PRO A 105 14.37 -6.35 -0.80
CA PRO A 105 14.53 -6.82 -2.18
C PRO A 105 15.96 -7.24 -2.57
N GLU A 106 16.99 -6.65 -1.97
CA GLU A 106 18.40 -6.98 -2.23
C GLU A 106 18.73 -8.46 -1.96
N LYS A 107 17.97 -9.12 -1.08
CA LYS A 107 18.21 -10.52 -0.70
C LYS A 107 17.69 -11.53 -1.71
N PHE A 108 16.87 -11.12 -2.68
CA PHE A 108 16.32 -12.03 -3.68
C PHE A 108 17.41 -12.67 -4.55
N GLY A 109 18.44 -11.91 -4.94
CA GLY A 109 19.48 -12.40 -5.85
C GLY A 109 20.26 -13.60 -5.29
N GLU A 110 20.98 -13.39 -4.19
CA GLU A 110 21.76 -14.46 -3.55
C GLU A 110 20.86 -15.55 -2.94
N GLY A 111 19.67 -15.19 -2.45
CA GLY A 111 18.70 -16.17 -1.96
C GLY A 111 18.22 -17.11 -3.06
N MET A 112 17.85 -16.59 -4.23
CA MET A 112 17.37 -17.43 -5.34
C MET A 112 18.50 -18.29 -5.91
N LYS A 113 19.70 -17.71 -6.07
CA LYS A 113 20.90 -18.45 -6.47
C LYS A 113 21.19 -19.63 -5.54
N SER A 114 21.02 -19.45 -4.23
CA SER A 114 21.18 -20.53 -3.24
C SER A 114 20.11 -21.61 -3.40
N LEU A 115 18.85 -21.24 -3.61
CA LEU A 115 17.75 -22.18 -3.83
C LEU A 115 17.93 -23.01 -5.11
N LEU A 116 18.39 -22.38 -6.18
CA LEU A 116 18.66 -23.04 -7.46
C LEU A 116 19.89 -23.95 -7.38
N GLY A 117 20.97 -23.50 -6.74
CA GLY A 117 22.18 -24.32 -6.54
C GLY A 117 21.91 -25.62 -5.77
N ASN A 118 21.03 -25.57 -4.77
CA ASN A 118 20.63 -26.72 -3.96
C ASN A 118 19.76 -27.75 -4.71
N ARG A 119 19.18 -27.38 -5.87
CA ARG A 119 18.42 -28.32 -6.72
C ARG A 119 19.33 -29.20 -7.57
N VAL A 120 20.43 -28.64 -8.07
CA VAL A 120 21.39 -29.35 -8.92
C VAL A 120 22.12 -30.47 -8.16
N THR A 121 22.21 -30.38 -6.83
CA THR A 121 22.89 -31.36 -5.97
C THR A 121 22.03 -32.52 -5.48
N ARG A 122 20.73 -32.61 -5.85
CA ARG A 122 19.92 -33.81 -5.59
C ARG A 122 20.32 -34.93 -6.56
N PRO A 123 20.78 -36.10 -6.09
CA PRO A 123 21.18 -37.20 -6.97
C PRO A 123 19.93 -37.84 -7.57
N GLY A 124 19.61 -37.52 -8.83
CA GLY A 124 18.45 -38.11 -9.51
C GLY A 124 18.22 -37.67 -10.97
N THR A 125 18.83 -36.60 -11.45
CA THR A 125 18.62 -36.12 -12.82
C THR A 125 19.94 -35.87 -13.53
N SER A 126 20.30 -36.80 -14.43
CA SER A 126 21.41 -36.61 -15.35
C SER A 126 21.12 -35.43 -16.29
N PRO A 127 22.07 -34.51 -16.52
CA PRO A 127 21.89 -33.46 -17.51
C PRO A 127 21.97 -34.08 -18.91
N ILE A 128 20.88 -34.05 -19.67
CA ILE A 128 20.94 -34.27 -21.11
C ILE A 128 21.65 -33.06 -21.70
N SER A 129 22.88 -33.27 -22.14
CA SER A 129 23.66 -32.34 -22.96
C SER A 129 22.96 -32.13 -24.31
N GLY A 130 22.16 -31.08 -24.40
CA GLY A 130 21.56 -30.58 -25.64
C GLY A 130 22.25 -29.29 -26.08
N ALA A 131 22.67 -29.25 -27.34
CA ALA A 131 23.50 -28.23 -27.97
C ALA A 131 23.06 -26.78 -27.72
N GLY A 132 24.06 -25.89 -27.63
CA GLY A 132 23.89 -24.45 -27.44
C GLY A 132 22.97 -23.83 -28.49
N SER A 133 21.80 -23.40 -28.04
CA SER A 133 21.01 -22.38 -28.71
C SER A 133 21.33 -21.05 -28.01
N GLN A 134 21.99 -20.15 -28.74
CA GLN A 134 22.06 -18.74 -28.35
C GLN A 134 20.62 -18.22 -28.22
N LYS A 135 20.12 -18.14 -26.99
CA LYS A 135 18.84 -17.52 -26.69
C LYS A 135 18.97 -16.02 -26.96
N ARG A 136 18.47 -15.58 -28.12
CA ARG A 136 18.30 -14.17 -28.43
C ARG A 136 17.34 -13.60 -27.40
N GLY A 137 17.82 -12.69 -26.55
CA GLY A 137 16.95 -11.91 -25.68
C GLY A 137 15.96 -11.14 -26.54
N PHE A 138 14.67 -11.46 -26.40
CA PHE A 138 13.61 -10.59 -26.90
C PHE A 138 13.54 -9.37 -26.00
N HIS A 139 14.48 -8.44 -26.18
CA HIS A 139 14.29 -7.07 -25.76
C HIS A 139 13.26 -6.45 -26.71
N THR A 140 11.98 -6.46 -26.34
CA THR A 140 11.00 -5.58 -26.96
C THR A 140 11.25 -4.15 -26.48
N ILE A 141 12.31 -3.50 -27.00
CA ILE A 141 12.43 -2.04 -26.96
C ILE A 141 11.46 -1.51 -28.00
N ARG A 142 10.19 -1.37 -27.61
CA ARG A 142 9.28 -0.52 -28.36
C ARG A 142 9.57 0.90 -27.90
N ARG A 143 10.18 1.72 -28.78
CA ARG A 143 10.28 3.17 -28.57
C ARG A 143 8.85 3.72 -28.47
N VAL A 144 8.41 4.01 -27.26
CA VAL A 144 7.25 4.85 -27.02
C VAL A 144 7.73 6.29 -27.20
N THR A 145 7.23 6.96 -28.23
CA THR A 145 7.40 8.41 -28.37
C THR A 145 6.75 9.06 -27.15
N PRO A 146 7.44 9.90 -26.37
CA PRO A 146 6.83 10.51 -25.19
C PRO A 146 5.80 11.53 -25.66
N ILE A 147 4.52 11.16 -25.57
CA ILE A 147 3.45 12.16 -25.54
C ILE A 147 3.59 12.82 -24.17
N SER A 148 4.08 14.06 -24.17
CA SER A 148 4.01 14.95 -23.01
C SER A 148 2.55 15.24 -22.70
N ARG A 149 1.88 14.33 -21.98
CA ARG A 149 0.71 14.71 -21.19
C ARG A 149 1.25 15.47 -19.98
N PRO A 150 0.61 16.57 -19.55
CA PRO A 150 0.91 17.13 -18.25
C PRO A 150 0.78 15.98 -17.24
N ALA A 151 1.81 15.79 -16.43
CA ALA A 151 1.79 14.79 -15.37
C ALA A 151 0.68 15.22 -14.41
N VAL A 152 -0.47 14.54 -14.48
CA VAL A 152 -1.53 14.73 -13.51
C VAL A 152 -0.98 14.19 -12.19
N GLN A 153 -0.58 15.10 -11.31
CA GLN A 153 -0.15 14.77 -9.97
C GLN A 153 -1.31 14.09 -9.25
N GLN A 154 -1.02 12.98 -8.57
CA GLN A 154 -2.01 12.26 -7.77
C GLN A 154 -2.17 13.00 -6.44
N LYS A 155 -3.38 13.54 -6.17
CA LYS A 155 -3.69 14.22 -4.91
C LYS A 155 -4.92 13.60 -4.25
N ARG A 156 -4.63 12.58 -3.44
CA ARG A 156 -5.39 11.86 -2.40
C ARG A 156 -6.92 11.84 -2.47
N SER A 157 -7.44 10.62 -2.39
CA SER A 157 -8.80 10.29 -2.00
C SER A 157 -9.20 10.93 -0.65
N LEU A 158 -10.39 11.50 -0.59
CA LEU A 158 -10.87 12.32 0.52
C LEU A 158 -11.67 11.49 1.51
N HIS A 159 -11.24 11.47 2.77
CA HIS A 159 -12.12 11.09 3.88
C HIS A 159 -12.80 12.33 4.44
N ILE A 160 -14.13 12.31 4.50
CA ILE A 160 -14.89 13.36 5.18
C ILE A 160 -15.02 13.06 6.67
N LYS A 161 -15.34 14.09 7.45
CA LYS A 161 -15.53 13.93 8.89
C LYS A 161 -16.78 13.11 9.17
N GLN A 162 -16.79 12.42 10.31
CA GLN A 162 -17.93 11.59 10.72
C GLN A 162 -19.25 12.38 10.70
N PHE A 163 -19.31 13.57 11.29
CA PHE A 163 -20.55 14.35 11.28
C PHE A 163 -21.03 14.67 9.86
N GLN A 164 -20.12 14.93 8.91
CA GLN A 164 -20.48 15.17 7.50
C GLN A 164 -21.03 13.90 6.85
N ALA A 165 -20.42 12.75 7.12
CA ALA A 165 -20.91 11.45 6.64
C ALA A 165 -22.30 11.12 7.21
N LEU A 166 -22.52 11.39 8.49
CA LEU A 166 -23.80 11.22 9.16
C LEU A 166 -24.88 12.17 8.62
N GLU A 167 -24.54 13.42 8.29
CA GLU A 167 -25.47 14.35 7.62
C GLU A 167 -25.87 13.85 6.22
N ILE A 168 -24.94 13.30 5.44
CA ILE A 168 -25.26 12.68 4.14
C ILE A 168 -26.23 11.49 4.33
N LEU A 169 -26.03 10.68 5.36
CA LEU A 169 -26.95 9.58 5.70
C LEU A 169 -28.34 10.08 6.10
N LYS A 170 -28.43 11.14 6.92
CA LYS A 170 -29.71 11.77 7.29
C LYS A 170 -30.46 12.30 6.07
N GLN A 171 -29.76 12.87 5.08
CA GLN A 171 -30.37 13.33 3.82
C GLN A 171 -30.96 12.17 3.00
N LYS A 172 -30.40 10.96 3.11
CA LYS A 172 -30.95 9.72 2.54
C LYS A 172 -31.98 9.05 3.46
N SER A 173 -32.50 9.76 4.47
CA SER A 173 -33.50 9.27 5.44
C SER A 173 -33.05 8.07 6.29
N ILE A 174 -31.74 7.95 6.54
CA ILE A 174 -31.20 6.91 7.43
C ILE A 174 -31.22 7.39 8.88
N ALA A 175 -31.67 6.51 9.79
CA ALA A 175 -31.67 6.77 11.23
C ALA A 175 -30.23 6.81 11.77
N VAL A 176 -29.87 7.91 12.42
CA VAL A 176 -28.54 8.15 12.99
C VAL A 176 -28.68 8.51 14.47
N ASN A 177 -27.83 7.92 15.31
CA ASN A 177 -27.76 8.19 16.73
C ASN A 177 -26.31 8.41 17.19
N GLU A 178 -25.91 9.68 17.26
CA GLU A 178 -24.55 10.10 17.61
C GLU A 178 -24.19 9.90 19.10
N THR A 179 -25.18 9.59 19.95
CA THR A 179 -24.98 9.51 21.41
C THR A 179 -24.71 8.09 21.93
N ALA A 180 -24.88 7.08 21.07
CA ALA A 180 -24.71 5.69 21.45
C ALA A 180 -23.23 5.30 21.53
N SER A 181 -22.84 4.62 22.61
CA SER A 181 -21.45 4.25 22.91
C SER A 181 -21.10 2.79 22.55
N SER A 182 -22.09 1.95 22.23
CA SER A 182 -21.89 0.55 21.85
C SER A 182 -22.39 0.28 20.44
N SER A 183 -21.56 -0.43 19.67
CA SER A 183 -21.83 -0.89 18.31
C SER A 183 -22.09 -2.39 18.33
N ASP A 184 -23.13 -2.85 17.63
CA ASP A 184 -23.46 -4.28 17.52
C ASP A 184 -22.81 -4.93 16.28
N GLY A 185 -22.34 -4.09 15.34
CA GLY A 185 -21.57 -4.53 14.18
C GLY A 185 -21.20 -3.36 13.27
N SER A 186 -20.57 -3.66 12.15
CA SER A 186 -20.32 -2.69 11.09
C SER A 186 -20.73 -3.23 9.73
N VAL A 187 -21.18 -2.31 8.88
CA VAL A 187 -21.46 -2.57 7.46
C VAL A 187 -20.75 -1.51 6.65
N SER A 188 -20.04 -1.95 5.61
CA SER A 188 -19.44 -1.06 4.63
C SER A 188 -19.76 -1.48 3.20
N ILE A 189 -19.78 -0.49 2.30
CA ILE A 189 -19.70 -0.74 0.86
C ILE A 189 -18.29 -0.38 0.40
N SER A 190 -17.63 -1.31 -0.29
CA SER A 190 -16.30 -1.16 -0.87
C SER A 190 -16.21 -1.93 -2.19
N VAL A 191 -15.04 -1.91 -2.81
CA VAL A 191 -14.74 -2.74 -3.99
C VAL A 191 -14.18 -4.08 -3.56
N ASP A 192 -14.73 -5.18 -4.07
CA ASP A 192 -14.06 -6.47 -4.04
C ASP A 192 -13.10 -6.60 -5.21
N ARG A 193 -11.82 -6.55 -4.89
CA ARG A 193 -10.73 -6.52 -5.88
C ARG A 193 -10.59 -7.86 -6.60
N THR A 194 -11.00 -8.96 -5.97
CA THR A 194 -10.92 -10.31 -6.54
C THR A 194 -12.11 -10.58 -7.46
N ALA A 195 -13.32 -10.20 -7.01
CA ALA A 195 -14.54 -10.33 -7.81
C ALA A 195 -14.70 -9.22 -8.87
N LEU A 196 -13.89 -8.15 -8.79
CA LEU A 196 -13.97 -6.98 -9.66
C LEU A 196 -15.37 -6.34 -9.67
N SER A 197 -15.99 -6.27 -8.50
CA SER A 197 -17.37 -5.82 -8.31
C SER A 197 -17.52 -5.02 -7.01
N PRO A 198 -18.61 -4.25 -6.80
CA PRO A 198 -18.90 -3.70 -5.49
C PRO A 198 -19.23 -4.85 -4.52
N CYS A 199 -19.08 -4.56 -3.23
CA CYS A 199 -19.21 -5.55 -2.18
C CYS A 199 -19.65 -4.93 -0.87
N ILE A 200 -20.54 -5.63 -0.17
CA ILE A 200 -20.86 -5.35 1.23
C ILE A 200 -19.83 -6.08 2.09
N VAL A 201 -19.20 -5.38 3.02
CA VAL A 201 -18.40 -6.02 4.07
C VAL A 201 -19.16 -5.88 5.38
N ALA A 202 -19.37 -7.00 6.06
CA ALA A 202 -20.09 -7.03 7.32
C ALA A 202 -19.22 -7.67 8.41
N SER A 203 -19.06 -6.96 9.53
CA SER A 203 -18.33 -7.46 10.71
C SER A 203 -19.25 -7.42 11.93
N PRO A 204 -19.51 -8.56 12.61
CA PRO A 204 -20.17 -8.53 13.89
C PRO A 204 -19.24 -7.95 14.97
N GLY A 205 -19.82 -7.41 16.05
CA GLY A 205 -19.09 -6.97 17.23
C GLY A 205 -18.83 -5.46 17.31
N THR A 206 -18.27 -5.04 18.44
CA THR A 206 -18.04 -3.62 18.78
C THR A 206 -16.88 -3.02 18.00
N GLU A 207 -15.85 -3.82 17.72
CA GLU A 207 -14.68 -3.42 16.96
C GLU A 207 -14.63 -4.12 15.61
N PHE A 208 -13.91 -3.50 14.66
CA PHE A 208 -13.74 -4.12 13.36
C PHE A 208 -12.72 -5.24 13.47
N GLU A 209 -13.15 -6.48 13.27
CA GLU A 209 -12.26 -7.64 13.26
C GLU A 209 -12.22 -8.26 11.85
N PRO A 210 -11.08 -8.14 11.11
CA PRO A 210 -10.96 -8.72 9.78
C PRO A 210 -11.27 -10.22 9.75
N ALA A 211 -10.91 -10.96 10.81
CA ALA A 211 -11.12 -12.39 10.92
C ALA A 211 -12.61 -12.80 11.04
N GLN A 212 -13.47 -11.91 11.55
CA GLN A 212 -14.91 -12.13 11.67
C GLN A 212 -15.71 -11.46 10.55
N SER A 213 -15.02 -10.68 9.70
CA SER A 213 -15.63 -9.98 8.59
C SER A 213 -15.95 -10.92 7.44
N ARG A 214 -17.11 -10.76 6.82
CA ARG A 214 -17.48 -11.47 5.59
C ARG A 214 -17.79 -10.47 4.48
N ARG A 215 -17.37 -10.84 3.27
CA ARG A 215 -17.57 -10.09 2.03
C ARG A 215 -18.71 -10.69 1.23
N PHE A 216 -19.59 -9.84 0.73
CA PHE A 216 -20.75 -10.18 -0.08
C PHE A 216 -20.71 -9.36 -1.38
N PRO A 217 -20.00 -9.84 -2.42
CA PRO A 217 -19.95 -9.18 -3.72
C PRO A 217 -21.34 -9.14 -4.37
N PHE A 218 -21.65 -8.06 -5.10
CA PHE A 218 -22.90 -7.92 -5.84
C PHE A 218 -22.66 -7.23 -7.20
N SER A 219 -23.64 -7.32 -8.11
CA SER A 219 -23.54 -6.73 -9.45
C SER A 219 -23.66 -5.21 -9.43
N TYR A 220 -22.90 -4.50 -10.27
CA TYR A 220 -23.07 -3.06 -10.52
C TYR A 220 -24.48 -2.70 -11.02
N ASP A 221 -25.15 -3.63 -11.70
CA ASP A 221 -26.49 -3.42 -12.26
C ASP A 221 -27.60 -3.62 -11.22
N LEU A 222 -27.26 -3.98 -9.99
CA LEU A 222 -28.25 -4.17 -8.93
C LEU A 222 -28.88 -2.81 -8.59
N ALA A 223 -30.17 -2.68 -8.90
CA ALA A 223 -30.94 -1.46 -8.73
C ALA A 223 -31.49 -1.31 -7.30
N HIS A 224 -31.90 -2.42 -6.69
CA HIS A 224 -32.58 -2.44 -5.39
C HIS A 224 -32.03 -3.54 -4.49
N PHE A 225 -31.88 -3.23 -3.21
CA PHE A 225 -31.59 -4.19 -2.15
C PHE A 225 -32.88 -4.57 -1.41
N GLY A 226 -33.18 -5.87 -1.37
CA GLY A 226 -34.35 -6.43 -0.70
C GLY A 226 -34.10 -7.87 -0.26
N ASN A 227 -35.18 -8.59 0.09
CA ASN A 227 -35.09 -9.97 0.59
C ASN A 227 -34.62 -11.01 -0.44
N ASP A 228 -34.67 -10.66 -1.73
CA ASP A 228 -34.17 -11.45 -2.85
C ASP A 228 -32.69 -11.18 -3.18
N SER A 229 -32.04 -10.30 -2.43
CA SER A 229 -30.63 -9.93 -2.58
C SER A 229 -29.75 -10.53 -1.47
N VAL A 230 -28.51 -10.05 -1.32
CA VAL A 230 -27.56 -10.50 -0.29
C VAL A 230 -27.94 -10.09 1.14
N ILE A 231 -28.97 -9.25 1.32
CA ILE A 231 -29.36 -8.68 2.63
C ILE A 231 -29.66 -9.73 3.71
N PRO A 232 -30.42 -10.81 3.46
CA PRO A 232 -30.68 -11.81 4.49
C PRO A 232 -29.42 -12.52 4.98
N GLU A 233 -28.45 -12.77 4.08
CA GLU A 233 -27.16 -13.35 4.45
C GLU A 233 -26.33 -12.38 5.30
N VAL A 234 -26.32 -11.09 4.94
CA VAL A 234 -25.64 -10.04 5.71
C VAL A 234 -26.26 -9.91 7.10
N ALA A 235 -27.59 -9.84 7.20
CA ALA A 235 -28.31 -9.76 8.46
C ALA A 235 -28.03 -10.97 9.35
N SER A 236 -28.03 -12.18 8.76
CA SER A 236 -27.71 -13.41 9.49
C SER A 236 -26.27 -13.42 9.99
N HIS A 237 -25.32 -12.91 9.20
CA HIS A 237 -23.90 -12.83 9.60
C HIS A 237 -23.68 -11.85 10.76
N LEU A 238 -24.40 -10.74 10.75
CA LEU A 238 -24.37 -9.72 11.82
C LEU A 238 -25.20 -10.12 13.06
N GLY A 239 -25.98 -11.20 12.99
CA GLY A 239 -26.87 -11.61 14.08
C GLY A 239 -28.05 -10.65 14.30
N LEU A 240 -28.46 -9.90 13.28
CA LEU A 240 -29.56 -8.93 13.37
C LEU A 240 -30.93 -9.63 13.42
N PRO A 241 -31.89 -9.12 14.22
CA PRO A 241 -33.25 -9.65 14.24
C PRO A 241 -33.97 -9.38 12.92
N ALA A 242 -35.00 -10.18 12.63
CA ALA A 242 -35.80 -10.04 11.40
C ALA A 242 -36.42 -8.63 11.25
N SER A 243 -36.76 -7.97 12.37
CA SER A 243 -37.28 -6.59 12.37
C SER A 243 -36.31 -5.56 11.81
N ALA A 244 -35.00 -5.82 11.86
CA ALA A 244 -33.97 -4.90 11.39
C ALA A 244 -33.59 -5.09 9.91
N GLN A 245 -34.13 -6.12 9.23
CA GLN A 245 -33.74 -6.44 7.86
C GLN A 245 -34.14 -5.36 6.86
N ASP A 246 -35.34 -4.79 6.99
CA ASP A 246 -35.81 -3.71 6.11
C ASP A 246 -34.99 -2.43 6.31
N ASN A 247 -34.58 -2.14 7.56
CA ASN A 247 -33.68 -1.02 7.84
C ASN A 247 -32.28 -1.27 7.26
N LEU A 248 -31.76 -2.49 7.37
CA LEU A 248 -30.47 -2.87 6.76
C LEU A 248 -30.51 -2.74 5.24
N ALA A 249 -31.59 -3.21 4.59
CA ALA A 249 -31.78 -3.06 3.15
C ALA A 249 -31.78 -1.58 2.75
N SER A 250 -32.50 -0.74 3.50
CA SER A 250 -32.57 0.71 3.28
C SER A 250 -31.20 1.38 3.46
N LEU A 251 -30.44 1.00 4.48
CA LEU A 251 -29.09 1.50 4.72
C LEU A 251 -28.14 1.12 3.58
N VAL A 252 -28.11 -0.16 3.18
CA VAL A 252 -27.25 -0.63 2.09
C VAL A 252 -27.63 0.04 0.77
N GLN A 253 -28.93 0.23 0.49
CA GLN A 253 -29.40 0.99 -0.67
C GLN A 253 -28.88 2.42 -0.66
N ALA A 254 -29.02 3.14 0.45
CA ALA A 254 -28.54 4.51 0.59
C ALA A 254 -27.02 4.61 0.42
N LEU A 255 -26.26 3.71 1.07
CA LEU A 255 -24.82 3.62 0.90
C LEU A 255 -24.46 3.35 -0.57
N TRP A 256 -25.18 2.47 -1.27
CA TRP A 256 -24.89 2.14 -2.67
C TRP A 256 -25.14 3.32 -3.61
N GLU A 257 -26.22 4.06 -3.37
CA GLU A 257 -26.51 5.29 -4.11
C GLU A 257 -25.41 6.33 -3.88
N ILE A 258 -25.02 6.59 -2.63
CA ILE A 258 -23.92 7.50 -2.31
C ILE A 258 -22.63 7.03 -2.99
N PHE A 259 -22.34 5.72 -2.94
CA PHE A 259 -21.14 5.14 -3.51
C PHE A 259 -21.02 5.43 -5.01
N LYS A 260 -22.11 5.24 -5.76
CA LYS A 260 -22.17 5.53 -7.20
C LYS A 260 -22.21 7.03 -7.50
N GLU A 261 -23.09 7.77 -6.82
CA GLU A 261 -23.36 9.18 -7.12
C GLU A 261 -22.17 10.07 -6.78
N LYS A 262 -21.49 9.78 -5.67
CA LYS A 262 -20.40 10.58 -5.11
C LYS A 262 -19.02 9.97 -5.35
N GLU A 263 -18.95 8.85 -6.07
CA GLU A 263 -17.70 8.17 -6.43
C GLU A 263 -16.88 7.78 -5.21
N ALA A 264 -17.56 7.12 -4.27
CA ALA A 264 -16.90 6.58 -3.10
C ALA A 264 -16.04 5.36 -3.47
N PHE A 265 -14.98 5.14 -2.71
CA PHE A 265 -14.23 3.88 -2.75
C PHE A 265 -14.47 3.04 -1.47
N VAL A 266 -14.90 3.69 -0.39
CA VAL A 266 -15.33 3.04 0.85
C VAL A 266 -16.38 3.89 1.56
N LEU A 267 -17.45 3.26 2.04
CA LEU A 267 -18.41 3.88 2.94
C LEU A 267 -18.64 2.92 4.11
N GLU A 268 -18.00 3.17 5.25
CA GLU A 268 -18.16 2.36 6.46
C GLU A 268 -19.18 3.00 7.40
N THR A 269 -20.03 2.16 8.01
CA THR A 269 -20.97 2.54 9.05
C THR A 269 -20.87 1.60 10.25
N ARG A 270 -21.02 2.16 11.45
CA ARG A 270 -21.16 1.43 12.71
C ARG A 270 -22.63 1.36 13.07
N LEU A 271 -23.09 0.16 13.38
CA LEU A 271 -24.49 -0.17 13.57
C LEU A 271 -24.79 -0.39 15.04
N GLY A 272 -26.00 -0.05 15.45
CA GLY A 272 -26.59 -0.55 16.69
C GLY A 272 -28.09 -0.69 16.60
N LEU A 273 -28.67 -1.33 17.60
CA LEU A 273 -30.12 -1.45 17.74
C LEU A 273 -30.67 -0.43 18.74
N SER A 274 -31.73 0.25 18.35
CA SER A 274 -32.48 1.11 19.26
C SER A 274 -33.21 0.29 20.34
N THR A 275 -33.73 0.96 21.37
CA THR A 275 -34.56 0.30 22.41
C THR A 275 -35.82 -0.37 21.84
N GLU A 276 -36.24 0.02 20.64
CA GLU A 276 -37.39 -0.54 19.92
C GLU A 276 -37.00 -1.67 18.95
N GLY A 277 -35.70 -1.99 18.84
CA GLY A 277 -35.17 -3.04 17.97
C GLY A 277 -34.99 -2.63 16.51
N ASN A 278 -35.00 -1.33 16.22
CA ASN A 278 -34.73 -0.78 14.88
C ASN A 278 -33.23 -0.54 14.70
N LEU A 279 -32.72 -0.69 13.48
CA LEU A 279 -31.31 -0.43 13.16
C LEU A 279 -31.02 1.07 13.09
N GLU A 280 -29.98 1.51 13.78
CA GLU A 280 -29.46 2.88 13.77
C GLU A 280 -27.96 2.90 13.43
N VAL A 281 -27.51 4.00 12.81
CA VAL A 281 -26.09 4.24 12.54
C VAL A 281 -25.51 5.13 13.65
N HIS A 282 -24.45 4.66 14.32
CA HIS A 282 -23.78 5.37 15.42
C HIS A 282 -22.50 6.08 14.98
N GLY A 283 -21.90 5.61 13.89
CA GLY A 283 -20.68 6.19 13.33
C GLY A 283 -20.56 5.92 11.84
N ALA A 284 -19.80 6.77 11.15
CA ALA A 284 -19.58 6.64 9.72
C ALA A 284 -18.20 7.15 9.33
N HIS A 285 -17.56 6.44 8.40
CA HIS A 285 -16.27 6.78 7.83
C HIS A 285 -16.33 6.62 6.31
N PHE A 286 -16.44 7.74 5.59
CA PHE A 286 -16.70 7.78 4.15
C PHE A 286 -15.47 8.31 3.41
N GLY A 287 -15.03 7.55 2.41
CA GLY A 287 -13.91 7.85 1.54
C GLY A 287 -14.33 7.97 0.08
N PHE A 288 -13.91 9.07 -0.57
CA PHE A 288 -14.23 9.41 -1.95
C PHE A 288 -12.99 9.46 -2.85
N ASP A 289 -13.15 9.03 -4.10
CA ASP A 289 -12.09 9.02 -5.10
C ASP A 289 -11.80 10.45 -5.59
N ASP A 290 -10.54 10.87 -5.49
CA ASP A 290 -10.07 12.17 -5.93
C ASP A 290 -9.73 12.23 -7.42
N ALA A 291 -9.53 11.08 -8.07
CA ALA A 291 -9.16 11.04 -9.47
C ALA A 291 -10.23 11.70 -10.33
N ALA A 292 -11.51 11.44 -10.04
CA ALA A 292 -12.64 12.04 -10.72
C ALA A 292 -12.70 13.57 -10.57
N TYR A 293 -12.46 14.07 -9.36
CA TYR A 293 -12.39 15.51 -9.12
C TYR A 293 -11.21 16.14 -9.83
N ARG A 294 -10.02 15.53 -9.76
CA ARG A 294 -8.82 16.08 -10.42
C ARG A 294 -8.90 16.12 -11.94
N SER A 295 -9.52 15.12 -12.56
CA SER A 295 -9.57 15.06 -14.03
C SER A 295 -10.72 15.85 -14.63
N SER A 296 -11.82 16.01 -13.89
CA SER A 296 -13.09 16.50 -14.45
C SER A 296 -13.88 17.43 -13.53
N GLU A 297 -13.31 17.84 -12.39
CA GLU A 297 -13.95 18.69 -11.36
C GLU A 297 -15.28 18.11 -10.82
N ARG A 298 -15.53 16.81 -11.04
CA ARG A 298 -16.70 16.12 -10.51
C ARG A 298 -16.60 16.01 -9.01
N GLN A 299 -17.75 16.01 -8.32
CA GLN A 299 -17.83 15.95 -6.86
C GLN A 299 -17.19 17.14 -6.13
N GLU A 300 -17.14 18.33 -6.76
CA GLU A 300 -16.61 19.55 -6.13
C GLU A 300 -17.25 19.83 -4.75
N GLU A 301 -18.55 19.60 -4.60
CA GLU A 301 -19.26 19.72 -3.32
C GLU A 301 -18.61 18.85 -2.23
N ILE A 302 -18.31 17.57 -2.52
CA ILE A 302 -17.66 16.67 -1.56
C ILE A 302 -16.24 17.13 -1.27
N HIS A 303 -15.49 17.54 -2.29
CA HIS A 303 -14.12 18.02 -2.12
C HIS A 303 -14.03 19.34 -1.33
N SER A 304 -15.08 20.16 -1.39
CA SER A 304 -15.19 21.40 -0.61
C SER A 304 -15.35 21.16 0.90
N LEU A 305 -15.74 19.95 1.31
CA LEU A 305 -15.87 19.56 2.72
C LEU A 305 -14.52 19.36 3.42
N ARG A 306 -13.42 19.26 2.66
CA ARG A 306 -12.07 19.07 3.19
C ARG A 306 -11.60 20.29 3.97
N ASN A 307 -11.28 20.11 5.26
CA ASN A 307 -10.68 21.16 6.08
C ASN A 307 -9.20 20.89 6.37
N LYS A 308 -8.31 21.52 5.58
CA LYS A 308 -6.85 21.40 5.74
C LYS A 308 -6.32 21.92 7.08
N ALA A 309 -7.05 22.79 7.77
CA ALA A 309 -6.62 23.33 9.06
C ALA A 309 -6.68 22.30 10.20
N GLU A 310 -7.39 21.18 9.99
CA GLU A 310 -7.50 20.08 10.95
C GLU A 310 -6.71 18.84 10.51
N GLU A 311 -5.98 18.92 9.40
CA GLU A 311 -5.07 17.88 8.94
C GLU A 311 -3.65 18.12 9.47
N VAL A 312 -2.79 17.10 9.38
CA VAL A 312 -1.38 17.19 9.80
C VAL A 312 -0.66 18.23 8.92
N PRO A 313 -0.16 19.35 9.47
CA PRO A 313 0.37 20.46 8.68
C PRO A 313 1.51 20.06 7.72
N GLU A 314 2.37 19.16 8.16
CA GLU A 314 3.51 18.64 7.39
C GLU A 314 3.05 17.85 6.18
N GLU A 315 1.97 17.07 6.32
CA GLU A 315 1.40 16.31 5.20
C GLU A 315 0.72 17.23 4.18
N VAL A 316 0.04 18.27 4.66
CA VAL A 316 -0.60 19.29 3.80
C VAL A 316 0.46 20.10 3.04
N GLU A 317 1.59 20.41 3.67
CA GLU A 317 2.72 21.06 3.01
C GLU A 317 3.36 20.14 1.96
N ALA A 318 3.62 18.87 2.30
CA ALA A 318 4.17 17.87 1.38
C ALA A 318 3.33 17.71 0.10
N GLU A 319 2.00 17.71 0.25
CA GLU A 319 1.05 17.53 -0.84
C GLU A 319 1.17 18.64 -1.92
N LYS A 320 1.61 19.85 -1.55
CA LYS A 320 1.78 20.95 -2.51
C LYS A 320 2.79 20.61 -3.61
N ASP A 321 3.81 19.86 -3.25
CA ASP A 321 4.88 19.41 -4.14
C ASP A 321 4.62 17.99 -4.71
N GLY A 322 3.45 17.42 -4.41
CA GLY A 322 3.12 16.05 -4.81
C GLY A 322 3.91 14.99 -4.05
N ILE A 323 4.34 15.28 -2.82
CA ILE A 323 5.03 14.33 -1.95
C ILE A 323 3.99 13.63 -1.08
N VAL A 324 4.06 12.31 -0.98
CA VAL A 324 3.27 11.56 0.00
C VAL A 324 4.09 11.43 1.26
N TYR A 325 3.79 12.30 2.23
CA TYR A 325 4.36 12.27 3.57
C TYR A 325 3.32 11.75 4.57
N ILE A 326 3.76 10.88 5.47
CA ILE A 326 2.96 10.37 6.60
C ILE A 326 3.85 10.37 7.83
N THR A 327 3.42 11.08 8.88
CA THR A 327 4.10 11.06 10.17
C THR A 327 3.85 9.73 10.87
N LEU A 328 4.93 9.04 11.25
CA LEU A 328 4.86 7.80 12.03
C LEU A 328 4.92 8.13 13.53
N GLN A 329 4.16 7.39 14.31
CA GLN A 329 4.09 7.53 15.76
C GLN A 329 5.32 6.87 16.43
N GLY A 330 5.64 7.29 17.65
CA GLY A 330 6.76 6.73 18.42
C GLY A 330 8.00 7.64 18.45
N GLU A 331 9.17 7.04 18.71
CA GLU A 331 10.43 7.78 18.90
C GLU A 331 10.85 8.58 17.67
N GLY A 332 10.81 7.97 16.48
CA GLY A 332 11.02 8.67 15.21
C GLY A 332 12.39 9.33 15.04
N SER A 333 13.48 8.65 15.41
CA SER A 333 14.84 9.20 15.31
C SER A 333 15.40 9.22 13.88
N ILE A 334 14.80 8.49 12.93
CA ILE A 334 15.27 8.39 11.54
C ILE A 334 14.23 8.98 10.58
N GLY A 335 14.57 10.09 9.92
CA GLY A 335 13.79 10.59 8.79
C GLY A 335 14.02 9.77 7.53
N THR A 336 13.00 9.46 6.74
CA THR A 336 13.15 8.72 5.48
C THR A 336 12.81 9.59 4.26
N LEU A 337 13.60 9.46 3.20
CA LEU A 337 13.35 10.07 1.89
C LEU A 337 13.53 9.02 0.81
N VAL A 338 12.42 8.58 0.21
CA VAL A 338 12.39 7.47 -0.73
C VAL A 338 11.52 7.82 -1.93
N ASN A 339 11.81 7.21 -3.08
CA ASN A 339 10.95 7.28 -4.26
C ASN A 339 10.22 5.95 -4.50
N GLY A 340 8.93 6.03 -4.77
CA GLY A 340 8.06 4.89 -5.01
C GLY A 340 7.51 4.27 -3.71
N ALA A 341 6.18 4.16 -3.65
CA ALA A 341 5.43 3.62 -2.51
C ALA A 341 6.00 2.30 -1.96
N GLY A 342 6.18 1.31 -2.84
CA GLY A 342 6.68 -0.01 -2.44
C GLY A 342 8.10 0.05 -1.86
N LEU A 343 9.01 0.84 -2.43
CA LEU A 343 10.36 1.01 -1.89
C LEU A 343 10.33 1.75 -0.54
N ALA A 344 9.46 2.75 -0.40
CA ALA A 344 9.30 3.50 0.84
C ALA A 344 8.78 2.62 1.98
N MET A 345 7.74 1.80 1.73
CA MET A 345 7.22 0.85 2.73
C MET A 345 8.29 -0.16 3.13
N ASN A 346 8.95 -0.79 2.15
CA ASN A 346 10.03 -1.75 2.44
C ASN A 346 11.23 -1.11 3.15
N THR A 347 11.51 0.18 2.92
CA THR A 347 12.58 0.89 3.62
C THR A 347 12.24 1.07 5.10
N VAL A 348 11.02 1.49 5.40
CA VAL A 348 10.54 1.62 6.79
C VAL A 348 10.56 0.25 7.47
N ASP A 349 9.94 -0.77 6.86
CA ASP A 349 9.88 -2.13 7.41
C ASP A 349 11.30 -2.68 7.68
N ALA A 350 12.21 -2.55 6.71
CA ALA A 350 13.56 -3.08 6.84
C ALA A 350 14.39 -2.31 7.88
N LEU A 351 14.23 -0.99 8.03
CA LEU A 351 14.88 -0.23 9.10
C LEU A 351 14.36 -0.66 10.48
N THR A 352 13.05 -0.82 10.64
CA THR A 352 12.45 -1.28 11.89
C THR A 352 12.94 -2.67 12.28
N ILE A 353 13.06 -3.59 11.33
CA ILE A 353 13.61 -4.94 11.56
C ILE A 353 15.07 -4.89 12.05
N HIS A 354 15.84 -3.86 11.68
CA HIS A 354 17.21 -3.65 12.17
C HIS A 354 17.27 -2.86 13.49
N GLY A 355 16.13 -2.54 14.10
CA GLY A 355 16.02 -1.78 15.36
C GLY A 355 15.97 -0.26 15.17
N GLY A 356 15.80 0.23 13.94
CA GLY A 356 15.63 1.66 13.67
C GLY A 356 14.22 2.16 13.98
N HIS A 357 14.09 3.45 14.30
CA HIS A 357 12.79 4.08 14.58
C HIS A 357 12.51 5.18 13.56
N CYS A 358 11.74 4.87 12.51
CA CYS A 358 11.41 5.83 11.47
C CYS A 358 10.42 6.91 11.96
N ALA A 359 10.71 8.18 11.68
CA ALA A 359 9.85 9.33 12.01
C ALA A 359 8.68 9.46 11.04
N ASN A 360 8.90 9.02 9.80
CA ASN A 360 7.99 9.25 8.70
C ASN A 360 8.09 8.14 7.65
N PHE A 361 7.01 8.00 6.89
CA PHE A 361 7.01 7.44 5.55
C PHE A 361 7.01 8.61 4.55
N LEU A 362 7.86 8.54 3.52
CA LEU A 362 7.89 9.53 2.44
C LEU A 362 8.09 8.85 1.08
N ASP A 363 7.18 9.13 0.16
CA ASP A 363 7.31 8.83 -1.27
C ASP A 363 7.31 10.14 -2.08
N THR A 364 8.44 10.47 -2.70
CA THR A 364 8.57 11.65 -3.58
C THR A 364 7.83 11.51 -4.92
N GLY A 365 7.25 10.33 -5.18
CA GLY A 365 6.68 9.96 -6.46
C GLY A 365 7.73 9.59 -7.50
N GLY A 366 7.30 9.42 -8.76
CA GLY A 366 8.15 8.97 -9.86
C GLY A 366 9.22 9.97 -10.34
N LYS A 367 9.36 11.14 -9.71
CA LYS A 367 10.34 12.18 -10.07
C LYS A 367 10.92 12.81 -8.81
N ALA A 368 12.11 12.38 -8.39
CA ALA A 368 12.91 13.07 -7.39
C ALA A 368 13.68 14.24 -8.04
N THR A 369 13.04 15.39 -8.24
CA THR A 369 13.71 16.62 -8.70
C THR A 369 14.41 17.32 -7.53
N SER A 370 15.35 18.21 -7.80
CA SER A 370 16.06 18.99 -6.78
C SER A 370 15.10 19.76 -5.86
N GLU A 371 14.00 20.30 -6.40
CA GLU A 371 12.97 21.00 -5.62
C GLU A 371 12.22 20.06 -4.68
N THR A 372 11.79 18.90 -5.17
CA THR A 372 11.09 17.91 -4.34
C THR A 372 12.00 17.34 -3.25
N VAL A 373 13.29 17.13 -3.55
CA VAL A 373 14.30 16.71 -2.56
C VAL A 373 14.48 17.78 -1.48
N LYS A 374 14.61 19.05 -1.86
CA LYS A 374 14.73 20.17 -0.92
C LYS A 374 13.50 20.32 -0.04
N SER A 375 12.29 20.23 -0.63
CA SER A 375 11.05 20.29 0.14
C SER A 375 10.92 19.10 1.11
N SER A 376 11.31 17.90 0.66
CA SER A 376 11.34 16.70 1.51
C SER A 376 12.25 16.89 2.72
N PHE A 377 13.49 17.37 2.54
CA PHE A 377 14.39 17.65 3.66
C PHE A 377 13.83 18.69 4.62
N ARG A 378 13.21 19.76 4.11
CA ARG A 378 12.59 20.79 4.95
C ARG A 378 11.48 20.22 5.85
N ILE A 379 10.66 19.32 5.31
CA ILE A 379 9.55 18.68 6.05
C ILE A 379 10.08 17.63 7.05
N ILE A 380 11.04 16.80 6.63
CA ILE A 380 11.66 15.82 7.53
C ILE A 380 12.35 16.53 8.70
N CYS A 381 13.14 17.57 8.42
CA CYS A 381 13.90 18.30 9.43
C CYS A 381 13.04 19.23 10.29
N SER A 382 11.77 19.45 9.98
CA SER A 382 10.87 20.17 10.89
C SER A 382 10.40 19.31 12.07
N ASP A 383 10.52 17.98 11.97
CA ASP A 383 10.25 17.08 13.09
C ASP A 383 11.48 17.04 14.04
N PRO A 384 11.36 17.56 15.28
CA PRO A 384 12.49 17.63 16.22
C PRO A 384 12.98 16.25 16.70
N ARG A 385 12.21 15.19 16.44
CA ARG A 385 12.59 13.80 16.75
C ARG A 385 13.71 13.31 15.84
N VAL A 386 13.80 13.81 14.60
CA VAL A 386 14.75 13.31 13.59
C VAL A 386 16.20 13.66 13.98
N LYS A 387 17.02 12.61 14.12
CA LYS A 387 18.46 12.67 14.46
C LYS A 387 19.37 12.24 13.32
N ALA A 388 18.86 11.48 12.36
CA ALA A 388 19.53 11.17 11.11
C ALA A 388 18.52 11.04 9.97
N VAL A 389 18.93 11.29 8.73
CA VAL A 389 18.08 11.08 7.55
C VAL A 389 18.61 9.94 6.70
N PHE A 390 17.75 9.01 6.32
CA PHE A 390 18.03 7.97 5.35
C PHE A 390 17.40 8.30 3.99
N VAL A 391 18.26 8.54 3.00
CA VAL A 391 17.87 8.69 1.60
C VAL A 391 18.10 7.35 0.90
N ASN A 392 17.02 6.72 0.43
CA ASN A 392 17.10 5.47 -0.33
C ASN A 392 16.35 5.66 -1.64
N ILE A 393 17.07 5.94 -2.73
CA ILE A 393 16.47 6.25 -4.03
C ILE A 393 16.97 5.32 -5.12
N PHE A 394 16.02 4.78 -5.89
CA PHE A 394 16.31 4.07 -7.13
C PHE A 394 16.13 5.01 -8.33
N GLY A 395 17.25 5.43 -8.92
CA GLY A 395 17.32 6.27 -10.11
C GLY A 395 17.01 5.48 -11.39
N GLY A 396 15.76 5.49 -11.82
CA GLY A 396 15.36 4.97 -13.14
C GLY A 396 15.42 6.07 -14.21
N LEU A 397 14.31 6.80 -14.33
CA LEU A 397 14.15 7.95 -15.25
C LEU A 397 15.00 9.14 -14.82
N THR A 398 14.99 9.47 -13.52
CA THR A 398 15.90 10.45 -12.95
C THR A 398 17.23 9.78 -12.64
N ARG A 399 18.33 10.36 -13.12
CA ARG A 399 19.68 9.81 -12.95
C ARG A 399 20.23 10.11 -11.55
N CYS A 400 20.99 9.17 -10.99
CA CYS A 400 21.55 9.31 -9.64
C CYS A 400 22.49 10.50 -9.47
N ASP A 401 23.20 10.94 -10.51
CA ASP A 401 24.05 12.15 -10.47
C ASP A 401 23.22 13.42 -10.23
N MET A 402 22.06 13.54 -10.86
CA MET A 402 21.15 14.68 -10.67
C MET A 402 20.51 14.65 -9.27
N ILE A 403 20.20 13.46 -8.77
CA ILE A 403 19.63 13.28 -7.43
C ILE A 403 20.67 13.64 -6.37
N ALA A 404 21.93 13.18 -6.56
CA ALA A 404 23.04 13.54 -5.70
C ALA A 404 23.30 15.05 -5.67
N GLU A 405 23.26 15.72 -6.83
CA GLU A 405 23.34 17.18 -6.91
C GLU A 405 22.21 17.85 -6.11
N GLY A 406 20.97 17.39 -6.28
CA GLY A 406 19.81 17.87 -5.53
C GLY A 406 19.98 17.73 -4.01
N ILE A 407 20.50 16.60 -3.55
CA ILE A 407 20.79 16.35 -2.12
C ILE A 407 21.86 17.32 -1.60
N ILE A 408 22.97 17.47 -2.32
CA ILE A 408 24.09 18.34 -1.92
C ILE A 408 23.63 19.81 -1.85
N MET A 409 22.86 20.26 -2.84
CA MET A 409 22.29 21.61 -2.85
C MET A 409 21.32 21.81 -1.69
N ALA A 410 20.38 20.88 -1.49
CA ALA A 410 19.41 20.98 -0.40
C ALA A 410 20.09 21.02 0.97
N PHE A 411 21.12 20.19 1.18
CA PHE A 411 21.88 20.15 2.42
C PHE A 411 22.52 21.51 2.75
N ARG A 412 23.14 22.15 1.74
CA ARG A 412 23.78 23.47 1.88
C ARG A 412 22.76 24.58 2.05
N ASP A 413 21.71 24.59 1.24
CA ASP A 413 20.71 25.64 1.23
C ASP A 413 19.88 25.70 2.52
N LEU A 414 19.66 24.55 3.15
CA LEU A 414 18.90 24.43 4.39
C LEU A 414 19.80 24.46 5.65
N ASP A 415 21.12 24.62 5.47
CA ASP A 415 22.12 24.59 6.54
C ASP A 415 21.94 23.39 7.49
N MET A 416 21.77 22.20 6.90
CA MET A 416 21.44 20.98 7.63
C MET A 416 22.55 20.58 8.61
N GLN A 417 22.16 20.30 9.84
CA GLN A 417 23.07 19.78 10.89
C GLN A 417 22.92 18.27 11.09
N VAL A 418 21.79 17.71 10.65
CA VAL A 418 21.46 16.29 10.78
C VAL A 418 22.25 15.49 9.74
N PRO A 419 23.00 14.44 10.13
CA PRO A 419 23.74 13.62 9.19
C PRO A 419 22.82 12.85 8.26
N VAL A 420 23.25 12.65 7.01
CA VAL A 420 22.44 11.96 6.00
C VAL A 420 23.18 10.74 5.47
N VAL A 421 22.52 9.60 5.51
CA VAL A 421 22.97 8.37 4.85
C VAL A 421 22.25 8.23 3.52
N VAL A 422 23.01 8.03 2.45
CA VAL A 422 22.51 8.07 1.08
C VAL A 422 22.81 6.75 0.38
N ARG A 423 21.76 6.08 -0.07
CA ARG A 423 21.81 4.92 -0.96
C ARG A 423 21.17 5.29 -2.29
N LEU A 424 21.98 5.34 -3.34
CA LEU A 424 21.56 5.59 -4.72
C LEU A 424 21.85 4.36 -5.57
N ARG A 425 20.81 3.79 -6.19
CA ARG A 425 20.92 2.66 -7.12
C ARG A 425 20.29 3.00 -8.47
N GLY A 426 20.77 2.41 -9.56
CA GLY A 426 20.23 2.57 -10.91
C GLY A 426 21.12 3.38 -11.86
N THR A 427 20.51 4.21 -12.71
CA THR A 427 21.20 4.96 -13.77
C THR A 427 22.20 5.95 -13.19
N ASN A 428 23.46 5.87 -13.59
CA ASN A 428 24.58 6.69 -13.09
C ASN A 428 24.85 6.54 -11.58
N GLU A 429 24.53 5.39 -10.97
CA GLU A 429 24.73 5.17 -9.53
C GLU A 429 26.16 5.44 -9.05
N GLU A 430 27.18 4.94 -9.77
CA GLU A 430 28.59 5.14 -9.42
C GLU A 430 28.96 6.63 -9.34
N LEU A 431 28.50 7.42 -10.32
CA LEU A 431 28.78 8.86 -10.36
C LEU A 431 28.05 9.60 -9.24
N GLY A 432 26.77 9.30 -9.01
CA GLY A 432 25.99 9.90 -7.93
C GLY A 432 26.58 9.60 -6.55
N GLN A 433 26.98 8.35 -6.30
CA GLN A 433 27.65 7.95 -5.05
C GLN A 433 28.99 8.66 -4.87
N LYS A 434 29.79 8.79 -5.94
CA LYS A 434 31.05 9.54 -5.91
C LYS A 434 30.83 11.02 -5.56
N MET A 435 29.83 11.67 -6.17
CA MET A 435 29.48 13.06 -5.86
C MET A 435 29.14 13.27 -4.39
N ILE A 436 28.39 12.35 -3.78
CA ILE A 436 28.06 12.39 -2.36
C ILE A 436 29.33 12.25 -1.50
N ALA A 437 30.17 11.24 -1.80
CA ALA A 437 31.39 10.96 -1.04
C ALA A 437 32.42 12.10 -1.10
N GLU A 438 32.52 12.80 -2.23
CA GLU A 438 33.48 13.89 -2.45
C GLU A 438 32.92 15.27 -2.05
N SER A 439 31.68 15.35 -1.55
CA SER A 439 30.99 16.62 -1.28
C SER A 439 31.58 17.45 -0.13
N GLY A 440 32.34 16.82 0.77
CA GLY A 440 32.87 17.43 2.00
C GLY A 440 31.82 17.73 3.07
N LEU A 441 30.58 17.26 2.87
CA LEU A 441 29.45 17.40 3.79
C LEU A 441 29.30 16.12 4.64
N PRO A 442 28.55 16.13 5.76
CA PRO A 442 28.23 14.94 6.55
C PRO A 442 27.19 14.05 5.84
N LEU A 443 27.50 13.68 4.60
CA LEU A 443 26.75 12.77 3.75
C LEU A 443 27.53 11.46 3.61
N HIS A 444 26.87 10.33 3.83
CA HIS A 444 27.51 9.01 3.79
C HIS A 444 26.90 8.16 2.67
N ALA A 445 27.66 7.90 1.60
CA ALA A 445 27.22 7.07 0.48
C ALA A 445 27.42 5.56 0.76
N PHE A 446 26.42 4.75 0.44
CA PHE A 446 26.47 3.28 0.54
C PHE A 446 25.87 2.61 -0.69
N ASP A 447 26.41 1.43 -1.02
CA ASP A 447 25.86 0.56 -2.06
C ASP A 447 24.83 -0.44 -1.49
N GLY A 448 25.25 -1.23 -0.50
CA GLY A 448 24.42 -2.23 0.17
C GLY A 448 23.44 -1.62 1.17
N PHE A 449 22.21 -2.13 1.21
CA PHE A 449 21.18 -1.64 2.13
C PHE A 449 21.53 -1.90 3.60
N GLU A 450 22.03 -3.10 3.93
CA GLU A 450 22.29 -3.48 5.32
C GLU A 450 23.34 -2.56 5.99
N ASP A 451 24.40 -2.20 5.27
CA ASP A 451 25.43 -1.30 5.78
C ASP A 451 24.91 0.13 5.94
N ALA A 452 24.09 0.59 4.99
CA ALA A 452 23.44 1.90 5.06
C ALA A 452 22.47 1.98 6.25
N ALA A 453 21.65 0.95 6.46
CA ALA A 453 20.71 0.85 7.58
C ALA A 453 21.43 0.89 8.92
N LYS A 454 22.45 0.04 9.11
CA LYS A 454 23.28 0.05 10.33
C LYS A 454 23.91 1.41 10.59
N LYS A 455 24.40 2.07 9.53
CA LYS A 455 25.01 3.40 9.67
C LYS A 455 23.99 4.46 10.09
N VAL A 456 22.81 4.49 9.49
CA VAL A 456 21.82 5.52 9.83
C VAL A 456 21.27 5.33 11.24
N ILE A 457 21.07 4.08 11.67
CA ILE A 457 20.65 3.75 13.04
C ILE A 457 21.70 4.21 14.05
N SER A 458 22.97 3.85 13.81
CA SER A 458 24.06 4.28 14.69
C SER A 458 24.20 5.80 14.79
N LEU A 459 23.98 6.53 13.69
CA LEU A 459 23.98 8.00 13.70
C LEU A 459 22.79 8.57 14.48
N ALA A 460 21.61 7.96 14.34
CA ALA A 460 20.40 8.37 15.04
C ALA A 460 20.47 8.15 16.56
N GLU A 461 21.16 7.10 17.01
CA GLU A 461 21.40 6.83 18.44
C GLU A 461 22.44 7.77 19.07
N SER A 462 23.31 8.37 18.25
CA SER A 462 24.45 9.18 18.71
C SER A 462 24.17 10.69 18.75
N GLY A 463 23.04 11.15 18.20
CA GLY A 463 22.67 12.57 18.08
C GLY A 463 21.41 12.89 18.88
#